data_AF-A0A7V6FCV7-F1
#
_entry.id   AF-A0A7V6FCV7-F1
#
_cell.length_a   1.000
_cell.length_b   1.000
_cell.length_c   1.000
_cell.angle_alpha   90.00
_cell.angle_beta   90.00
_cell.angle_gamma   90.00
#
_symmetry.space_group_name_H-M   'P 1'
#
loop_
_entity.id
_entity.type
_entity.pdbx_description
1 polymer ?
#
loop_
_entity_poly.entity_id
_entity_poly.type
_entity_poly.pdbx_seq_one_letter_code
_entity_poly.pdbx_strand_id
1 'polypeptide(L)'
;MSQKFPFIVTSKETIERQQANIAERGWQFPMVSSKDNQFLEEMGFLKDGRMYPGLALLCKNEAGEMASHGRRGFGPGDNFGLLWHVFDLAGVWEADEYSQ
;
A
#
# COMPACT_ATOMS: atom_id res chain seq x y z
N MET A 1 -17.35 -0.19 -16.73
CA MET A 1 -17.42 0.52 -15.43
C MET A 1 -16.00 0.70 -14.92
N SER A 2 -15.60 1.89 -14.47
CA SER A 2 -14.26 2.10 -13.89
C SER A 2 -14.22 1.48 -12.49
N GLN A 3 -13.39 0.46 -12.28
CA GLN A 3 -13.09 -0.04 -10.93
C GLN A 3 -12.27 1.02 -10.19
N LYS A 4 -12.65 1.32 -8.94
CA LYS A 4 -11.97 2.28 -8.08
C LYS A 4 -11.34 1.55 -6.90
N PHE A 5 -10.07 1.83 -6.66
CA PHE A 5 -9.33 1.29 -5.51
C PHE A 5 -9.00 2.44 -4.56
N PRO A 6 -9.51 2.44 -3.31
CA PRO A 6 -9.08 3.38 -2.29
C PRO A 6 -7.59 3.22 -2.01
N PHE A 7 -6.86 4.34 -1.97
CA PHE A 7 -5.45 4.36 -1.63
C PHE A 7 -5.26 5.02 -0.26
N ILE A 8 -4.57 4.32 0.64
CA ILE A 8 -4.32 4.75 2.02
C ILE A 8 -2.86 4.46 2.35
N VAL A 9 -2.20 5.38 3.05
CA VAL A 9 -0.85 5.18 3.58
C VAL A 9 -0.91 4.92 5.08
N THR A 10 -0.11 3.98 5.57
CA THR A 10 0.03 3.71 7.00
C THR A 10 1.48 3.61 7.44
N SER A 11 1.76 3.94 8.70
CA SER A 11 3.07 3.89 9.34
C SER A 11 2.94 3.79 10.87
N LYS A 12 4.08 3.65 11.58
CA LYS A 12 4.13 3.69 13.05
C LYS A 12 4.21 5.12 13.63
N GLU A 13 4.19 6.15 12.79
CA GLU A 13 4.17 7.53 13.29
C GLU A 13 2.85 7.85 14.00
N THR A 14 2.89 8.80 14.95
CA THR A 14 1.65 9.32 15.57
C THR A 14 0.84 10.13 14.57
N ILE A 15 -0.44 10.34 14.90
CA ILE A 15 -1.35 11.15 14.07
C ILE A 15 -0.79 12.55 13.86
N GLU A 16 -0.24 13.18 14.90
CA GLU A 16 0.32 14.54 14.84
C GLU A 16 1.51 14.60 13.88
N ARG A 17 2.36 13.57 13.88
CA ARG A 17 3.50 13.49 12.96
C ARG A 17 3.05 13.23 11.52
N GLN A 18 2.04 12.40 11.31
CA GLN A 18 1.46 12.18 9.98
C GLN A 18 0.83 13.46 9.42
N GLN A 19 0.10 14.23 10.25
CA GLN A 19 -0.46 15.53 9.85
C GLN A 19 0.62 16.53 9.45
N ALA A 20 1.73 16.60 10.20
CA ALA A 20 2.87 17.42 9.83
C ALA A 20 3.48 16.98 8.49
N ASN A 21 3.62 15.68 8.25
CA ASN A 21 4.14 15.14 6.99
C ASN A 21 3.24 15.48 5.80
N ILE A 22 1.90 15.41 5.97
CA ILE A 22 0.91 15.80 4.97
C ILE A 22 1.07 17.28 4.61
N ALA A 23 1.12 18.15 5.62
CA ALA A 23 1.26 19.59 5.42
C ALA A 23 2.58 19.96 4.73
N GLU A 24 3.69 19.32 5.12
CA GLU A 24 5.02 19.53 4.53
C GLU A 24 5.08 19.08 3.06
N ARG A 25 4.46 17.96 2.72
CA ARG A 25 4.59 17.32 1.38
C ARG A 25 3.43 17.62 0.43
N GLY A 26 2.38 18.30 0.90
CA GLY A 26 1.18 18.57 0.13
C GLY A 26 0.40 17.30 -0.26
N TRP A 27 0.58 16.20 0.46
CA TRP A 27 -0.07 14.92 0.15
C TRP A 27 -1.60 15.02 0.28
N GLN A 28 -2.32 14.40 -0.66
CA GLN A 28 -3.79 14.45 -0.74
C GLN A 28 -4.46 13.12 -0.39
N PHE A 29 -3.68 12.09 -0.09
CA PHE A 29 -4.19 10.78 0.28
C PHE A 29 -4.36 10.65 1.79
N PRO A 30 -5.35 9.87 2.26
CA PRO A 30 -5.53 9.60 3.67
C PRO A 30 -4.32 8.84 4.25
N MET A 31 -3.93 9.24 5.46
CA MET A 31 -2.94 8.53 6.27
C MET A 31 -3.61 7.99 7.55
N VAL A 32 -3.24 6.77 7.94
CA VAL A 32 -3.68 6.15 9.19
C VAL A 32 -2.47 5.71 10.00
N SER A 33 -2.55 5.79 11.32
CA SER A 33 -1.48 5.32 12.20
C SER A 33 -1.71 3.85 12.58
N SER A 34 -0.68 3.04 12.40
CA SER A 34 -0.59 1.66 12.88
C SER A 34 0.27 1.55 14.15
N LYS A 35 0.53 2.66 14.85
CA LYS A 35 1.42 2.72 16.01
C LYS A 35 1.06 1.68 17.08
N ASP A 36 -0.22 1.59 17.43
CA ASP A 36 -0.71 0.79 18.56
C ASP A 36 -1.36 -0.54 18.13
N ASN A 37 -1.09 -1.01 16.91
CA ASN A 37 -1.57 -2.31 16.42
C ASN A 37 -0.47 -3.10 15.72
N GLN A 38 -0.75 -4.35 15.38
CA GLN A 38 0.20 -5.29 14.75
C GLN A 38 0.07 -5.34 13.22
N PHE A 39 -0.66 -4.42 12.60
CA PHE A 39 -0.99 -4.49 11.19
C PHE A 39 0.24 -4.55 10.28
N LEU A 40 1.27 -3.75 10.59
CA LEU A 40 2.50 -3.72 9.79
C LEU A 40 3.34 -4.99 9.96
N GLU A 41 3.31 -5.59 11.15
CA GLU A 41 3.92 -6.87 11.47
C GLU A 41 3.23 -8.02 10.71
N GLU A 42 1.89 -8.05 10.75
CA GLU A 42 1.07 -9.05 10.04
C GLU A 42 1.23 -8.95 8.51
N MET A 43 1.30 -7.73 7.98
CA MET A 43 1.61 -7.49 6.57
C MET A 43 3.10 -7.65 6.25
N GLY A 44 3.94 -7.90 7.26
CA GLY A 44 5.39 -8.10 7.18
C GLY A 44 6.18 -6.91 6.60
N PHE A 45 5.68 -5.69 6.81
CA PHE A 45 6.37 -4.41 6.60
C PHE A 45 7.09 -3.91 7.86
N LEU A 46 6.91 -4.60 8.99
CA LEU A 46 7.70 -4.39 10.19
C LEU A 46 8.30 -5.74 10.62
N LYS A 47 9.63 -5.83 10.58
CA LYS A 47 10.38 -7.04 10.95
C LYS A 47 11.61 -6.65 11.74
N ASP A 48 11.86 -7.35 12.85
CA ASP A 48 13.03 -7.13 13.71
C ASP A 48 13.20 -5.65 14.14
N GLY A 49 12.06 -4.97 14.39
CA GLY A 49 12.02 -3.55 14.74
C GLY A 49 12.33 -2.58 13.61
N ARG A 50 12.50 -3.07 12.37
CA ARG A 50 12.78 -2.26 11.18
C ARG A 50 11.57 -2.17 10.27
N MET A 51 11.27 -0.95 9.84
CA MET A 51 10.22 -0.67 8.86
C MET A 51 10.77 -0.95 7.45
N TYR A 52 9.99 -1.66 6.65
CA TYR A 52 10.24 -1.92 5.24
C TYR A 52 9.12 -1.28 4.41
N PRO A 53 9.44 -0.39 3.46
CA PRO A 53 8.44 0.23 2.61
C PRO A 53 7.83 -0.81 1.65
N GLY A 54 6.60 -0.57 1.20
CA GLY A 54 5.91 -1.46 0.27
C GLY A 54 4.45 -1.14 0.05
N LEU A 55 3.76 -2.01 -0.69
CA LEU A 55 2.33 -1.99 -0.97
C LEU A 55 1.70 -3.32 -0.59
N ALA A 56 0.51 -3.24 0.00
CA ALA A 56 -0.38 -4.39 0.14
C ALA A 56 -1.74 -4.06 -0.47
N LEU A 57 -2.34 -5.05 -1.14
CA LEU A 57 -3.70 -4.98 -1.61
C LEU A 57 -4.59 -5.80 -0.68
N LEU A 58 -5.68 -5.18 -0.24
CA LEU A 58 -6.71 -5.81 0.57
C LEU A 58 -8.02 -5.83 -0.22
N CYS A 59 -8.69 -6.98 -0.25
CA CYS A 59 -10.01 -7.12 -0.86
C CYS A 59 -11.07 -7.24 0.23
N LYS A 60 -12.18 -6.53 0.04
CA LYS A 60 -13.36 -6.64 0.89
C LYS A 60 -14.38 -7.56 0.23
N ASN A 61 -14.84 -8.60 0.92
CA ASN A 61 -15.92 -9.44 0.41
C ASN A 61 -17.30 -8.81 0.66
N GLU A 62 -18.37 -9.43 0.14
CA GLU A 62 -19.75 -8.95 0.30
C GLU A 62 -20.22 -8.93 1.77
N ALA A 63 -19.69 -9.82 2.61
CA ALA A 63 -19.95 -9.85 4.05
C ALA A 63 -19.23 -8.74 4.82
N GLY A 64 -18.33 -8.02 4.16
CA GLY A 64 -17.59 -6.89 4.70
C GLY A 64 -16.26 -7.23 5.36
N GLU A 65 -15.79 -8.47 5.21
CA GLU A 65 -14.52 -8.95 5.74
C GLU A 65 -13.38 -8.55 4.80
N MET A 66 -12.24 -8.19 5.37
CA MET A 66 -11.03 -7.83 4.62
C MET A 66 -10.09 -9.02 4.55
N ALA A 67 -9.63 -9.37 3.34
CA ALA A 67 -8.60 -10.38 3.11
C ALA A 67 -7.39 -9.77 2.41
N SER A 68 -6.19 -10.24 2.76
CA SER A 68 -4.97 -9.87 2.04
C SER A 68 -4.94 -10.56 0.68
N HIS A 69 -4.90 -9.77 -0.39
CA HIS A 69 -4.82 -10.27 -1.76
C HIS A 69 -3.36 -10.44 -2.20
N GLY A 70 -2.48 -9.53 -1.79
CA GLY A 70 -1.07 -9.59 -2.12
C GLY A 70 -0.26 -8.46 -1.50
N ARG A 71 1.06 -8.61 -1.50
CA ARG A 71 2.00 -7.57 -1.04
C ARG A 71 3.31 -7.57 -1.83
N ARG A 72 3.93 -6.40 -1.90
CA ARG A 72 5.25 -6.16 -2.50
C ARG A 72 6.03 -5.15 -1.65
N GLY A 73 7.23 -5.52 -1.21
CA GLY A 73 8.15 -4.58 -0.57
C GLY A 73 8.88 -3.74 -1.60
N PHE A 74 9.33 -2.55 -1.22
CA PHE A 74 10.22 -1.74 -2.05
C PHE A 74 11.68 -1.98 -1.68
N GLY A 75 12.57 -2.02 -2.66
CA GLY A 75 13.99 -2.32 -2.49
C GLY A 75 14.93 -1.56 -3.43
N PRO A 76 16.24 -1.54 -3.12
CA PRO A 76 17.25 -1.00 -4.01
C PRO A 76 17.26 -1.78 -5.34
N GLY A 77 17.01 -1.10 -6.45
CA GLY A 77 16.91 -1.72 -7.79
C GLY A 77 15.48 -1.82 -8.33
N ASP A 78 14.47 -1.43 -7.55
CA ASP A 78 13.12 -1.30 -8.08
C ASP A 78 13.09 -0.20 -9.14
N ASN A 79 12.64 -0.56 -10.35
CA ASN A 79 12.31 0.42 -11.35
C ASN A 79 11.14 1.23 -10.80
N PHE A 80 11.32 2.55 -10.64
CA PHE A 80 10.38 3.52 -10.06
C PHE A 80 8.99 3.62 -10.74
N GLY A 81 8.58 2.62 -11.52
CA GLY A 81 7.22 2.42 -11.99
C GLY A 81 6.35 1.75 -10.93
N LEU A 82 6.20 2.38 -9.76
CA LEU A 82 5.28 1.92 -8.69
C LEU A 82 3.86 1.64 -9.21
N LEU A 83 3.46 2.36 -10.26
CA LEU A 83 2.18 2.20 -10.92
C LEU A 83 1.99 0.81 -11.56
N TRP A 84 3.05 0.22 -12.10
CA TRP A 84 2.99 -1.13 -12.70
C TRP A 84 2.75 -2.21 -11.64
N HIS A 85 3.35 -2.05 -10.44
CA HIS A 85 3.06 -2.93 -9.31
C HIS A 85 1.64 -2.77 -8.78
N VAL A 86 1.08 -1.55 -8.85
CA VAL A 86 -0.33 -1.31 -8.52
C VAL A 86 -1.26 -2.00 -9.53
N PHE A 87 -0.97 -1.93 -10.83
CA PHE A 87 -1.79 -2.59 -11.85
C PHE A 87 -1.71 -4.13 -11.80
N ASP A 88 -0.51 -4.68 -11.57
CA ASP A 88 -0.31 -6.12 -11.35
C ASP A 88 -1.11 -6.61 -10.13
N LEU A 89 -1.00 -5.91 -8.99
CA LEU A 89 -1.78 -6.24 -7.79
C LEU A 89 -3.28 -6.12 -8.02
N ALA A 90 -3.74 -5.08 -8.70
CA ALA A 90 -5.15 -4.83 -8.94
C ALA A 90 -5.76 -5.73 -10.03
N GLY A 91 -4.97 -6.62 -10.66
CA GLY A 91 -5.44 -7.53 -11.72
C GLY A 91 -5.93 -6.80 -12.96
N VAL A 92 -5.39 -5.60 -13.23
CA VAL A 92 -5.76 -4.75 -14.39
C VAL A 92 -4.76 -4.90 -15.54
N TRP A 93 -3.86 -5.88 -15.45
CA TRP A 93 -2.84 -6.17 -16.46
C TRP A 93 -3.22 -7.40 -17.29
N GLU A 94 -3.39 -7.23 -18.60
CA GLU A 94 -3.37 -8.30 -19.61
C GLU A 94 -2.06 -8.14 -20.42
N ALA A 95 -1.15 -9.12 -20.37
CA ALA A 95 0.20 -9.00 -20.95
C ALA A 95 0.23 -9.08 -22.48
N ASP A 96 -0.90 -9.43 -23.09
CA ASP A 96 -0.99 -9.76 -24.51
C ASP A 96 -1.00 -8.51 -25.43
N GLU A 97 -1.19 -7.31 -24.87
CA GLU A 97 -1.25 -6.07 -25.67
C GLU A 97 0.11 -5.54 -26.17
N TYR A 98 1.23 -6.07 -25.68
CA TYR A 98 2.59 -5.61 -26.07
C TYR A 98 3.49 -6.69 -26.67
N SER A 99 2.91 -7.81 -27.11
CA SER A 99 3.63 -8.88 -27.84
C SER A 99 3.63 -8.67 -29.36
N GLN A 100 3.69 -7.42 -29.85
CA GLN A 100 3.95 -7.12 -31.28
C GLN A 100 5.26 -6.38 -31.48
#